data_AF-A0A7D9E661-F1
#
_entry.id   AF-A0A7D9E661-F1
#
_cell.length_a   1.000
_cell.length_b   1.000
_cell.length_c   1.000
_cell.angle_alpha   90.00
_cell.angle_beta   90.00
_cell.angle_gamma   90.00
#
_symmetry.space_group_name_H-M   'P 1'
#
loop_
_entity.id
_entity.type
_entity.pdbx_description
1 polymer ?
#
loop_
_entity_poly.entity_id
_entity_poly.type
_entity_poly.pdbx_seq_one_letter_code
_entity_poly.pdbx_strand_id
1 'polypeptide(L)'
;MAVFTRVLFVLNIFIFYTQICGTDIHKNTDFETISVQDIEHITKTSCILAGLSFSESLNDNFLNVFQKLQVAFKYEPSVRIALLKQDKDLLLRIKWDSDFKPNLLNGSVVFFPRIKPDRVCLTPKPKFVPVAEVWKGNIDAQLLLLYLNSKCETFRMLDGNLSAQGKRRLDILANLYRLPRIAFPGMAAECDRIKMPSKGEFLHKYLFRSKPVIIEGALENWAALKKWTNDFLESKFGENEIHIKMTSDGVFEGCDRAEHFSDFKSFHIPDFVAKQLPFPDLVVVRPASMNLDFASFMKMIRLPPKANMSAYLEYSSIPEHMPELEQDISEFDFVKDILTRRHLNIWLSNGNTLGKLHFDPYENFLCQISGSKQLTLFEPHNNDQLYEGHIQEAILGYDKNSKKFSKKKLLDSTSMVMSPIDILRPDYENFPKFKEVPGMRCTIHEGDVLYMPSFWWHEVQSVPSKEKRNLAVNFWYEPFLTKEFPCAECPMDINPHYFHNLL
;
A
#
# COMPACT_ATOMS: atom_id res chain seq x y z
N MET A 1 -7.96 -9.21 -60.79
CA MET A 1 -9.21 -9.99 -60.61
C MET A 1 -9.34 -10.26 -59.12
N ALA A 2 -10.07 -9.43 -58.37
CA ALA A 2 -11.52 -9.48 -58.19
C ALA A 2 -11.93 -10.73 -57.38
N VAL A 3 -12.68 -10.69 -56.28
CA VAL A 3 -13.48 -9.63 -55.63
C VAL A 3 -13.82 -10.11 -54.20
N PHE A 4 -14.01 -9.15 -53.29
CA PHE A 4 -14.63 -9.24 -51.96
C PHE A 4 -16.10 -9.70 -52.02
N THR A 5 -16.57 -10.59 -51.13
CA THR A 5 -17.96 -10.57 -50.58
C THR A 5 -18.04 -11.50 -49.34
N ARG A 6 -18.28 -11.04 -48.09
CA ARG A 6 -19.57 -10.75 -47.41
C ARG A 6 -20.38 -12.06 -47.19
N VAL A 7 -20.91 -12.46 -46.02
CA VAL A 7 -21.86 -11.81 -45.10
C VAL A 7 -22.00 -12.66 -43.81
N LEU A 8 -22.32 -12.00 -42.69
CA LEU A 8 -22.78 -12.55 -41.40
C LEU A 8 -23.80 -13.69 -41.51
N PHE A 9 -23.74 -14.67 -40.60
CA PHE A 9 -24.95 -15.35 -40.11
C PHE A 9 -24.92 -15.49 -38.58
N VAL A 10 -25.98 -14.96 -37.99
CA VAL A 10 -26.42 -15.09 -36.60
C VAL A 10 -27.23 -16.39 -36.46
N LEU A 11 -27.35 -16.88 -35.22
CA LEU A 11 -28.25 -17.89 -34.63
C LEU A 11 -27.58 -19.22 -34.25
N ASN A 12 -27.42 -19.55 -32.95
CA ASN A 12 -28.39 -19.96 -31.92
C ASN A 12 -28.77 -21.46 -31.97
N ILE A 13 -28.98 -22.03 -30.77
CA ILE A 13 -29.55 -23.36 -30.41
C ILE A 13 -28.47 -24.45 -30.24
N PHE A 14 -28.23 -24.99 -29.04
CA PHE A 14 -29.18 -25.82 -28.29
C PHE A 14 -29.38 -25.42 -26.82
N ILE A 15 -30.60 -24.98 -26.56
CA ILE A 15 -31.31 -24.94 -25.29
C ILE A 15 -31.88 -26.35 -25.07
N PHE A 16 -31.62 -26.97 -23.92
CA PHE A 16 -32.43 -28.11 -23.47
C PHE A 16 -33.72 -27.57 -22.82
N TYR A 17 -34.81 -27.73 -23.54
CA TYR A 17 -36.18 -27.64 -23.03
C TYR A 17 -36.52 -28.95 -22.31
N THR A 18 -36.91 -28.87 -21.04
CA THR A 18 -37.93 -29.75 -20.48
C THR A 18 -39.05 -28.88 -19.97
N GLN A 19 -40.15 -28.91 -20.72
CA GLN A 19 -41.42 -28.27 -20.43
C GLN A 19 -42.20 -29.18 -19.47
N ILE A 20 -42.49 -28.70 -18.26
CA ILE A 20 -43.61 -29.22 -17.46
C ILE A 20 -44.57 -28.06 -17.28
N CYS A 21 -45.80 -28.29 -17.75
CA CYS A 21 -46.93 -27.37 -17.73
C CYS A 21 -47.76 -27.65 -16.46
N GLY A 22 -48.23 -26.60 -15.79
CA GLY A 22 -49.37 -26.68 -14.87
C GLY A 22 -49.09 -26.33 -13.40
N THR A 23 -49.59 -25.16 -12.99
CA THR A 23 -50.12 -24.81 -11.65
C THR A 23 -49.25 -25.08 -10.41
N ASP A 24 -48.52 -24.06 -9.94
CA ASP A 24 -48.79 -23.37 -8.67
C ASP A 24 -47.85 -22.17 -8.51
N ILE A 25 -48.38 -20.98 -8.24
CA ILE A 25 -47.59 -19.80 -7.89
C ILE A 25 -47.29 -19.88 -6.39
N HIS A 26 -46.38 -20.79 -6.02
CA HIS A 26 -45.66 -20.69 -4.75
C HIS A 26 -44.30 -20.06 -5.05
N LYS A 27 -44.08 -18.86 -4.50
CA LYS A 27 -42.79 -18.15 -4.49
C LYS A 27 -41.72 -19.07 -3.89
N ASN A 28 -40.89 -19.67 -4.74
CA ASN A 28 -39.76 -20.47 -4.29
C ASN A 28 -38.62 -19.50 -3.92
N THR A 29 -38.61 -19.04 -2.67
CA THR A 29 -37.55 -18.20 -2.10
C THR A 29 -36.52 -19.10 -1.43
N ASP A 30 -35.71 -19.77 -2.25
CA ASP A 30 -34.63 -20.61 -1.77
C ASP A 30 -33.47 -19.70 -1.32
N PHE A 31 -33.48 -19.32 -0.05
CA PHE A 31 -32.31 -18.71 0.57
C PHE A 31 -31.19 -19.77 0.66
N GLU A 32 -29.99 -19.38 0.25
CA GLU A 32 -28.80 -20.18 0.54
C GLU A 32 -28.71 -20.42 2.04
N THR A 33 -28.66 -21.69 2.41
CA THR A 33 -28.39 -22.08 3.80
C THR A 33 -26.93 -22.46 3.93
N ILE A 34 -26.23 -21.85 4.88
CA ILE A 34 -24.82 -22.12 5.13
C ILE A 34 -24.60 -22.85 6.47
N SER A 35 -23.54 -23.63 6.56
CA SER A 35 -23.02 -24.31 7.76
C SER A 35 -21.80 -23.57 8.36
N VAL A 36 -21.22 -24.07 9.47
CA VAL A 36 -19.95 -23.53 10.00
C VAL A 36 -18.83 -23.66 8.99
N GLN A 37 -18.70 -24.83 8.37
CA GLN A 37 -17.62 -25.10 7.42
C GLN A 37 -17.70 -24.14 6.23
N ASP A 38 -18.93 -23.80 5.81
CA ASP A 38 -19.16 -22.82 4.75
C ASP A 38 -18.74 -21.41 5.20
N ILE A 39 -19.02 -21.01 6.45
CA ILE A 39 -18.57 -19.72 6.99
C ILE A 39 -17.05 -19.60 6.89
N GLU A 40 -16.28 -20.62 7.29
CA GLU A 40 -14.81 -20.57 7.23
C GLU A 40 -14.28 -20.41 5.81
N HIS A 41 -14.96 -21.03 4.83
CA HIS A 41 -14.55 -20.95 3.43
C HIS A 41 -14.96 -19.61 2.81
N ILE A 42 -16.23 -19.22 2.97
CA ILE A 42 -16.82 -18.01 2.38
C ILE A 42 -16.15 -16.75 2.93
N THR A 43 -15.86 -16.70 4.23
CA THR A 43 -15.23 -15.52 4.86
C THR A 43 -13.83 -15.21 4.34
N LYS A 44 -13.18 -16.13 3.63
CA LYS A 44 -11.90 -15.86 2.96
C LYS A 44 -12.04 -14.90 1.78
N THR A 45 -13.20 -14.85 1.15
CA THR A 45 -13.45 -14.02 -0.05
C THR A 45 -14.55 -12.99 0.15
N SER A 46 -15.46 -13.19 1.11
CA SER A 46 -16.70 -12.43 1.20
C SER A 46 -17.09 -12.16 2.65
N CYS A 47 -17.73 -11.02 2.90
CA CYS A 47 -18.55 -10.84 4.08
C CYS A 47 -19.79 -11.73 4.04
N ILE A 48 -20.35 -12.04 5.21
CA ILE A 48 -21.62 -12.76 5.32
C ILE A 48 -22.57 -12.00 6.23
N LEU A 49 -23.79 -11.74 5.75
CA LEU A 49 -24.94 -11.45 6.60
C LEU A 49 -25.82 -12.69 6.69
N ALA A 50 -25.92 -13.25 7.88
CA ALA A 50 -26.66 -14.47 8.14
C ALA A 50 -27.89 -14.20 9.02
N GLY A 51 -29.05 -14.68 8.56
CA GLY A 51 -30.28 -14.72 9.35
C GLY A 51 -30.42 -16.05 10.06
N LEU A 52 -30.69 -16.06 11.37
CA LEU A 52 -30.86 -17.30 12.12
C LEU A 52 -32.27 -17.86 11.95
N SER A 53 -32.37 -19.10 11.46
CA SER A 53 -33.65 -19.83 11.32
C SER A 53 -33.65 -21.05 12.24
N PHE A 54 -34.23 -20.90 13.44
CA PHE A 54 -34.35 -21.95 14.45
C PHE A 54 -35.69 -22.70 14.42
N SER A 55 -36.70 -22.19 13.70
CA SER A 55 -38.00 -22.85 13.48
C SER A 55 -38.29 -23.03 11.99
N GLU A 56 -39.33 -23.79 11.66
CA GLU A 56 -39.77 -24.01 10.26
C GLU A 56 -40.24 -22.73 9.55
N SER A 57 -40.58 -21.68 10.31
CA SER A 57 -41.08 -20.41 9.75
C SER A 57 -40.39 -19.19 10.36
N LEU A 58 -39.78 -18.37 9.50
CA LEU A 58 -39.36 -17.00 9.81
C LEU A 58 -40.51 -16.03 9.53
N ASN A 59 -40.48 -14.85 10.17
CA ASN A 59 -41.46 -13.80 9.93
C ASN A 59 -41.38 -13.29 8.47
N ASP A 60 -42.50 -13.10 7.79
CA ASP A 60 -42.57 -12.59 6.41
C ASP A 60 -41.83 -11.25 6.22
N ASN A 61 -41.90 -10.35 7.21
CA ASN A 61 -41.18 -9.09 7.18
C ASN A 61 -39.65 -9.32 7.17
N PHE A 62 -39.18 -10.28 7.96
CA PHE A 62 -37.77 -10.67 7.99
C PHE A 62 -37.31 -11.21 6.64
N LEU A 63 -38.08 -12.16 6.08
CA LEU A 63 -37.78 -12.75 4.77
C LEU A 63 -37.79 -11.69 3.65
N ASN A 64 -38.73 -10.74 3.69
CA ASN A 64 -38.78 -9.64 2.75
C ASN A 64 -37.55 -8.72 2.85
N VAL A 65 -37.09 -8.40 4.06
CA VAL A 65 -35.84 -7.63 4.26
C VAL A 65 -34.65 -8.38 3.66
N PHE A 66 -34.51 -9.67 3.94
CA PHE A 66 -33.42 -10.49 3.41
C PHE A 66 -33.48 -10.65 1.88
N GLN A 67 -34.67 -10.79 1.30
CA GLN A 67 -34.86 -10.78 -0.17
C GLN A 67 -34.39 -9.48 -0.80
N LYS A 68 -34.72 -8.32 -0.22
CA LYS A 68 -34.25 -7.02 -0.71
C LYS A 68 -32.72 -6.94 -0.67
N LEU A 69 -32.09 -7.44 0.39
CA LEU A 69 -30.64 -7.49 0.50
C LEU A 69 -30.00 -8.45 -0.51
N GLN A 70 -30.61 -9.61 -0.77
CA GLN A 70 -30.16 -10.52 -1.83
C GLN A 70 -30.18 -9.85 -3.21
N VAL A 71 -31.23 -9.07 -3.51
CA VAL A 71 -31.28 -8.28 -4.75
C VAL A 71 -30.19 -7.21 -4.76
N ALA A 72 -30.03 -6.47 -3.66
CA ALA A 72 -29.02 -5.41 -3.54
C ALA A 72 -27.59 -5.90 -3.81
N PHE A 73 -27.25 -7.10 -3.31
CA PHE A 73 -25.90 -7.68 -3.40
C PHE A 73 -25.76 -8.78 -4.46
N LYS A 74 -26.76 -8.98 -5.32
CA LYS A 74 -26.77 -10.03 -6.36
C LYS A 74 -25.50 -10.02 -7.23
N TYR A 75 -25.00 -8.83 -7.55
CA TYR A 75 -23.81 -8.64 -8.40
C TYR A 75 -22.56 -8.27 -7.60
N GLU A 76 -22.56 -8.49 -6.28
CA GLU A 76 -21.47 -8.17 -5.37
C GLU A 76 -20.88 -9.45 -4.77
N PRO A 77 -19.86 -10.06 -5.40
CA PRO A 77 -19.31 -11.33 -4.93
C PRO A 77 -18.65 -11.23 -3.55
N SER A 78 -18.27 -10.03 -3.12
CA SER A 78 -17.68 -9.75 -1.81
C SER A 78 -18.69 -9.78 -0.65
N VAL A 79 -20.00 -9.94 -0.92
CA VAL A 79 -21.06 -10.03 0.10
C VAL A 79 -21.92 -11.26 -0.16
N ARG A 80 -22.26 -11.98 0.92
CA ARG A 80 -23.19 -13.12 0.92
C ARG A 80 -24.33 -12.87 1.88
N ILE A 81 -25.56 -13.06 1.42
CA ILE A 81 -26.79 -12.96 2.21
C ILE A 81 -27.38 -14.37 2.30
N ALA A 82 -27.39 -14.93 3.51
CA ALA A 82 -27.72 -16.34 3.72
C ALA A 82 -28.58 -16.54 4.98
N LEU A 83 -29.15 -17.74 5.10
CA LEU A 83 -29.72 -18.23 6.35
C LEU A 83 -28.77 -19.23 7.01
N LEU A 84 -28.69 -19.18 8.34
CA LEU A 84 -27.88 -20.10 9.13
C LEU A 84 -28.82 -21.08 9.82
N LYS A 85 -28.69 -22.36 9.47
CA LYS A 85 -29.43 -23.44 10.15
C LYS A 85 -28.83 -23.67 11.54
N GLN A 86 -29.69 -24.01 12.50
CA GLN A 86 -29.25 -24.32 13.85
C GLN A 86 -28.33 -25.54 13.86
N ASP A 87 -27.15 -25.38 14.44
CA ASP A 87 -26.32 -26.46 14.94
C ASP A 87 -25.95 -26.11 16.39
N LYS A 88 -26.22 -27.03 17.33
CA LYS A 88 -26.06 -26.77 18.77
C LYS A 88 -24.60 -26.53 19.15
N ASP A 89 -23.66 -27.03 18.36
CA ASP A 89 -22.23 -26.85 18.56
C ASP A 89 -21.68 -25.63 17.80
N LEU A 90 -22.44 -25.09 16.83
CA LEU A 90 -22.09 -23.97 15.97
C LEU A 90 -21.73 -22.71 16.77
N LEU A 91 -22.59 -22.36 17.73
CA LEU A 91 -22.43 -21.18 18.58
C LEU A 91 -21.30 -21.32 19.61
N LEU A 92 -20.75 -22.52 19.80
CA LEU A 92 -19.59 -22.77 20.65
C LEU A 92 -18.26 -22.60 19.88
N ARG A 93 -18.31 -22.66 18.54
CA ARG A 93 -17.13 -22.55 17.65
C ARG A 93 -16.95 -21.17 17.05
N ILE A 94 -17.82 -20.22 17.39
CA ILE A 94 -17.76 -18.83 16.94
C ILE A 94 -17.20 -17.98 18.09
N LYS A 95 -16.23 -17.13 17.78
CA LYS A 95 -15.79 -16.06 18.67
C LYS A 95 -16.70 -14.86 18.46
N TRP A 96 -17.29 -14.35 19.54
CA TRP A 96 -18.15 -13.18 19.48
C TRP A 96 -17.32 -11.91 19.74
N ASP A 97 -17.67 -10.81 19.08
CA ASP A 97 -17.05 -9.50 19.28
C ASP A 97 -17.32 -8.91 20.69
N SER A 98 -18.21 -9.54 21.48
CA SER A 98 -18.42 -9.23 22.88
C SER A 98 -17.82 -10.30 23.80
N ASP A 99 -17.37 -9.89 24.99
CA ASP A 99 -16.85 -10.78 26.05
C ASP A 99 -17.86 -11.85 26.51
N PHE A 100 -19.14 -11.69 26.17
CA PHE A 100 -20.21 -12.62 26.50
C PHE A 100 -20.81 -13.27 25.24
N LYS A 101 -21.16 -14.56 25.36
CA LYS A 101 -21.92 -15.28 24.34
C LYS A 101 -23.33 -14.67 24.23
N PRO A 102 -23.75 -14.17 23.06
CA PRO A 102 -25.05 -13.53 22.91
C PRO A 102 -26.18 -14.54 23.01
N ASN A 103 -27.31 -14.12 23.60
CA ASN A 103 -28.55 -14.89 23.56
C ASN A 103 -29.23 -14.66 22.20
N LEU A 104 -29.01 -15.57 21.26
CA LEU A 104 -29.54 -15.48 19.91
C LEU A 104 -30.93 -16.11 19.84
N LEU A 105 -31.86 -15.43 19.17
CA LEU A 105 -33.22 -15.88 18.97
C LEU A 105 -33.48 -16.16 17.49
N ASN A 106 -34.60 -16.82 17.20
CA ASN A 106 -35.05 -17.00 15.82
C ASN A 106 -35.27 -15.63 15.18
N GLY A 107 -34.73 -15.41 13.97
CA GLY A 107 -34.73 -14.11 13.31
C GLY A 107 -33.68 -13.11 13.81
N SER A 108 -32.73 -13.52 14.65
CA SER A 108 -31.51 -12.72 14.89
C SER A 108 -30.67 -12.62 13.61
N VAL A 109 -29.96 -11.50 13.46
CA VAL A 109 -29.06 -11.25 12.33
C VAL A 109 -27.62 -11.21 12.84
N VAL A 110 -26.75 -11.97 12.17
CA VAL A 110 -25.34 -12.11 12.52
C VAL A 110 -24.50 -11.73 11.31
N PHE A 111 -23.44 -10.97 11.55
CA PHE A 111 -22.49 -10.56 10.54
C PHE A 111 -21.15 -11.26 10.76
N PHE A 112 -20.58 -11.80 9.69
CA PHE A 112 -19.22 -12.33 9.66
C PHE A 112 -18.38 -11.47 8.72
N PRO A 113 -17.34 -10.78 9.20
CA PRO A 113 -16.46 -9.99 8.36
C PRO A 113 -15.66 -10.88 7.41
N ARG A 114 -15.31 -10.34 6.24
CA ARG A 114 -14.30 -10.95 5.38
C ARG A 114 -12.96 -10.96 6.12
N ILE A 115 -12.29 -12.10 6.09
CA ILE A 115 -10.95 -12.27 6.62
C ILE A 115 -9.97 -11.72 5.59
N LYS A 116 -9.20 -10.71 5.99
CA LYS A 116 -8.03 -10.29 5.22
C LYS A 116 -6.87 -11.24 5.58
N PRO A 117 -6.26 -11.93 4.60
CA PRO A 117 -5.12 -12.78 4.90
C PRO A 117 -4.01 -11.90 5.47
N ASP A 118 -3.62 -12.12 6.72
CA ASP A 118 -2.38 -11.54 7.23
C ASP A 118 -1.20 -12.15 6.45
N ARG A 119 -0.61 -11.30 5.59
CA ARG A 119 0.55 -11.58 4.74
C ARG A 119 1.83 -11.01 5.34
N VAL A 120 1.73 -10.30 6.47
CA VAL A 120 2.87 -9.63 7.11
C VAL A 120 3.63 -10.62 7.99
N CYS A 121 2.91 -11.54 8.62
CA CYS A 121 3.49 -12.53 9.51
C CYS A 121 3.63 -13.90 8.83
N LEU A 122 4.87 -14.42 8.79
CA LEU A 122 5.19 -15.75 8.26
C LEU A 122 4.99 -16.89 9.27
N THR A 123 4.51 -16.58 10.49
CA THR A 123 4.28 -17.62 11.51
C THR A 123 2.98 -18.38 11.27
N PRO A 124 2.90 -19.68 11.62
CA PRO A 124 1.68 -20.45 11.52
C PRO A 124 0.57 -19.81 12.34
N LYS A 125 -0.58 -19.59 11.70
CA LYS A 125 -1.75 -19.07 12.40
C LYS A 125 -2.38 -20.18 13.25
N PRO A 126 -2.94 -19.86 14.42
CA PRO A 126 -3.78 -20.80 15.15
C PRO A 126 -4.94 -21.28 14.29
N LYS A 127 -5.54 -22.43 14.65
CA LYS A 127 -6.74 -22.94 13.98
C LYS A 127 -7.78 -21.83 13.86
N PHE A 128 -8.34 -21.69 12.67
CA PHE A 128 -9.31 -20.67 12.36
C PHE A 128 -10.53 -20.76 13.29
N VAL A 129 -10.99 -19.61 13.77
CA VAL A 129 -12.22 -19.46 14.54
C VAL A 129 -12.98 -18.28 13.94
N PRO A 130 -14.17 -18.51 13.34
CA PRO A 130 -14.97 -17.41 12.81
C PRO A 130 -15.28 -16.39 13.91
N VAL A 131 -15.05 -15.11 13.61
CA VAL A 131 -15.48 -14.00 14.46
C VAL A 131 -16.81 -13.48 13.93
N ALA A 132 -17.76 -13.21 14.82
CA ALA A 132 -19.08 -12.72 14.43
C ALA A 132 -19.57 -11.55 15.30
N GLU A 133 -20.27 -10.62 14.65
CA GLU A 133 -20.98 -9.51 15.27
C GLU A 133 -22.48 -9.78 15.24
N VAL A 134 -23.19 -9.50 16.33
CA VAL A 134 -24.67 -9.54 16.34
C VAL A 134 -25.21 -8.17 15.97
N TRP A 135 -26.11 -8.13 14.99
CA TRP A 135 -26.84 -6.91 14.67
C TRP A 135 -27.82 -6.56 15.79
N LYS A 136 -27.65 -5.37 16.38
CA LYS A 136 -28.49 -4.88 17.50
C LYS A 136 -29.52 -3.83 17.08
N GLY A 137 -29.46 -3.38 15.83
CA GLY A 137 -30.39 -2.37 15.29
C GLY A 137 -31.74 -2.96 14.88
N ASN A 138 -32.63 -2.11 14.37
CA ASN A 138 -33.87 -2.57 13.76
C ASN A 138 -33.58 -3.40 12.51
N ILE A 139 -34.34 -4.46 12.30
CA ILE A 139 -34.25 -5.27 11.07
C ILE A 139 -34.97 -4.50 9.96
N ASP A 140 -34.21 -3.63 9.30
CA ASP A 140 -34.64 -2.79 8.21
C ASP A 140 -33.65 -2.92 7.04
N ALA A 141 -34.18 -2.99 5.82
CA ALA A 141 -33.37 -3.22 4.62
C ALA A 141 -32.39 -2.08 4.36
N GLN A 142 -32.79 -0.82 4.60
CA GLN A 142 -31.92 0.33 4.37
C GLN A 142 -30.81 0.42 5.41
N LEU A 143 -31.12 0.15 6.69
CA LEU A 143 -30.11 0.15 7.75
C LEU A 143 -29.07 -0.97 7.55
N LEU A 144 -29.52 -2.19 7.22
CA LEU A 144 -28.62 -3.31 6.95
C LEU A 144 -27.81 -3.11 5.67
N LEU A 145 -28.38 -2.49 4.63
CA LEU A 145 -27.65 -2.11 3.41
C LEU A 145 -26.51 -1.14 3.74
N LEU A 146 -26.78 -0.07 4.50
CA LEU A 146 -25.76 0.91 4.90
C LEU A 146 -24.67 0.27 5.77
N TYR A 147 -25.07 -0.60 6.69
CA TYR A 147 -24.12 -1.37 7.51
C TYR A 147 -23.22 -2.26 6.66
N LEU A 148 -23.77 -3.02 5.71
CA LEU A 148 -23.00 -3.88 4.82
C LEU A 148 -22.08 -3.11 3.88
N ASN A 149 -22.56 -2.02 3.28
CA ASN A 149 -21.74 -1.14 2.45
C ASN A 149 -20.52 -0.62 3.23
N SER A 150 -20.72 -0.20 4.48
CA SER A 150 -19.64 0.26 5.35
C SER A 150 -18.67 -0.86 5.75
N LYS A 151 -19.18 -1.98 6.27
CA LYS A 151 -18.36 -3.08 6.80
C LYS A 151 -17.67 -3.92 5.73
N CYS A 152 -18.22 -3.95 4.52
CA CYS A 152 -17.72 -4.75 3.40
C CYS A 152 -17.14 -3.91 2.28
N GLU A 153 -16.96 -2.60 2.52
CA GLU A 153 -16.31 -1.67 1.60
C GLU A 153 -16.98 -1.67 0.21
N THR A 154 -18.32 -1.64 0.18
CA THR A 154 -19.14 -1.70 -1.05
C THR A 154 -20.16 -0.55 -1.13
N PHE A 155 -20.84 -0.42 -2.26
CA PHE A 155 -21.60 0.79 -2.65
C PHE A 155 -22.94 0.45 -3.32
N ARG A 156 -23.59 -0.62 -2.88
CA ARG A 156 -24.85 -1.09 -3.49
C ARG A 156 -26.06 -0.30 -2.98
N MET A 157 -27.08 -0.24 -3.83
CA MET A 157 -28.42 0.26 -3.51
C MET A 157 -29.41 -0.91 -3.46
N LEU A 158 -30.61 -0.71 -2.89
CA LEU A 158 -31.62 -1.78 -2.75
C LEU A 158 -32.10 -2.38 -4.09
N ASP A 159 -31.93 -1.65 -5.18
CA ASP A 159 -32.24 -2.10 -6.54
C ASP A 159 -31.12 -2.94 -7.19
N GLY A 160 -29.98 -3.13 -6.50
CA GLY A 160 -28.80 -3.84 -6.98
C GLY A 160 -27.79 -2.98 -7.74
N ASN A 161 -28.13 -1.73 -8.05
CA ASN A 161 -27.24 -0.80 -8.75
C ASN A 161 -26.19 -0.20 -7.79
N LEU A 162 -25.14 0.37 -8.38
CA LEU A 162 -24.15 1.14 -7.63
C LEU A 162 -24.63 2.56 -7.35
N SER A 163 -24.32 3.06 -6.15
CA SER A 163 -24.44 4.47 -5.81
C SER A 163 -23.52 5.35 -6.67
N ALA A 164 -23.69 6.67 -6.60
CA ALA A 164 -22.81 7.61 -7.29
C ALA A 164 -21.33 7.42 -6.87
N GLN A 165 -21.07 7.23 -5.57
CA GLN A 165 -19.74 6.91 -5.04
C GLN A 165 -19.19 5.60 -5.63
N GLY A 166 -20.01 4.55 -5.71
CA GLY A 166 -19.61 3.27 -6.29
C GLY A 166 -19.22 3.40 -7.76
N LYS A 167 -19.99 4.17 -8.54
CA LYS A 167 -19.66 4.48 -9.94
C LYS A 167 -18.37 5.29 -10.05
N ARG A 168 -18.18 6.29 -9.18
CA ARG A 168 -16.97 7.12 -9.13
C ARG A 168 -15.74 6.31 -8.78
N ARG A 169 -15.84 5.39 -7.81
CA ARG A 169 -14.77 4.44 -7.47
C ARG A 169 -14.34 3.62 -8.68
N LEU A 170 -15.31 3.00 -9.38
CA LEU A 170 -15.00 2.20 -10.57
C LEU A 170 -14.37 3.04 -11.69
N ASP A 171 -14.85 4.27 -11.89
CA ASP A 171 -14.27 5.21 -12.86
C ASP A 171 -12.80 5.54 -12.54
N ILE A 172 -12.49 5.84 -11.27
CA ILE A 172 -11.12 6.10 -10.82
C ILE A 172 -10.22 4.87 -11.05
N LEU A 173 -10.64 3.69 -10.59
CA LEU A 173 -9.85 2.46 -10.69
C LEU A 173 -9.63 2.03 -12.16
N ALA A 174 -10.62 2.23 -13.04
CA ALA A 174 -10.49 1.94 -14.46
C ALA A 174 -9.55 2.92 -15.19
N ASN A 175 -9.28 4.07 -14.59
CA ASN A 175 -8.50 5.17 -15.18
C ASN A 175 -7.17 5.41 -14.46
N LEU A 176 -6.64 4.46 -13.69
CA LEU A 176 -5.30 4.59 -13.13
C LEU A 176 -4.26 4.77 -14.25
N TYR A 177 -3.27 5.61 -14.00
CA TYR A 177 -2.20 5.92 -14.93
C TYR A 177 -1.36 4.68 -15.21
N ARG A 178 -1.01 4.51 -16.48
CA ARG A 178 -0.11 3.46 -16.95
C ARG A 178 1.05 4.08 -17.69
N LEU A 179 2.25 3.60 -17.40
CA LEU A 179 3.42 4.00 -18.16
C LEU A 179 3.31 3.48 -19.61
N PRO A 180 3.69 4.30 -20.61
CA PRO A 180 3.70 3.83 -21.99
C PRO A 180 4.75 2.72 -22.13
N ARG A 181 4.40 1.63 -22.84
CA ARG A 181 5.40 0.63 -23.25
C ARG A 181 6.26 1.27 -24.34
N ILE A 182 7.44 1.76 -23.96
CA ILE A 182 8.36 2.38 -24.91
C ILE A 182 8.98 1.27 -25.78
N ALA A 183 8.84 1.40 -27.10
CA ALA A 183 9.26 0.39 -28.08
C ALA A 183 10.80 0.27 -28.25
N PHE A 184 11.56 1.20 -27.68
CA PHE A 184 13.01 1.28 -27.84
C PHE A 184 13.74 1.06 -26.51
N PRO A 185 14.66 0.08 -26.44
CA PRO A 185 15.52 -0.13 -25.28
C PRO A 185 16.32 1.14 -24.96
N GLY A 186 16.19 1.67 -23.74
CA GLY A 186 17.03 2.75 -23.21
C GLY A 186 16.38 4.13 -23.04
N MET A 187 15.15 4.35 -23.55
CA MET A 187 14.37 5.56 -23.24
C MET A 187 13.36 5.24 -22.13
N ALA A 188 13.53 5.89 -20.97
CA ALA A 188 12.51 5.90 -19.91
C ALA A 188 11.51 7.04 -20.19
N ALA A 189 10.27 6.90 -19.70
CA ALA A 189 9.35 8.04 -19.71
C ALA A 189 9.91 9.14 -18.80
N GLU A 190 9.64 10.41 -19.08
CA GLU A 190 10.01 11.52 -18.18
C GLU A 190 8.79 11.96 -17.38
N CYS A 191 8.99 12.33 -16.11
CA CYS A 191 7.95 12.92 -15.28
C CYS A 191 7.41 14.22 -15.91
N ASP A 192 6.09 14.38 -15.89
CA ASP A 192 5.47 15.66 -16.23
C ASP A 192 5.96 16.76 -15.26
N ARG A 193 6.14 17.97 -15.80
CA ARG A 193 6.48 19.18 -15.06
C ARG A 193 5.37 20.20 -15.19
N ILE A 194 4.88 20.70 -14.05
CA ILE A 194 3.79 21.69 -14.00
C ILE A 194 4.12 22.84 -13.04
N LYS A 195 3.40 23.94 -13.18
CA LYS A 195 3.33 24.96 -12.12
C LYS A 195 2.31 24.56 -11.06
N MET A 196 2.26 25.33 -9.97
CA MET A 196 1.34 25.13 -8.86
C MET A 196 -0.10 24.87 -9.36
N PRO A 197 -0.67 23.67 -9.16
CA PRO A 197 -1.98 23.32 -9.68
C PRO A 197 -3.10 23.89 -8.82
N SER A 198 -4.30 24.00 -9.39
CA SER A 198 -5.52 24.13 -8.58
C SER A 198 -5.83 22.81 -7.86
N LYS A 199 -6.63 22.87 -6.78
CA LYS A 199 -7.13 21.69 -6.07
C LYS A 199 -7.80 20.66 -7.00
N GLY A 200 -8.73 21.12 -7.84
CA GLY A 200 -9.43 20.24 -8.79
C GLY A 200 -8.50 19.66 -9.86
N GLU A 201 -7.54 20.45 -10.36
CA GLU A 201 -6.54 19.94 -11.29
C GLU A 201 -5.68 18.84 -10.67
N PHE A 202 -5.19 19.07 -9.45
CA PHE A 202 -4.36 18.10 -8.76
C PHE A 202 -5.09 16.78 -8.54
N LEU A 203 -6.32 16.86 -8.00
CA LEU A 203 -7.17 15.70 -7.73
C LEU A 203 -7.41 14.87 -9.01
N HIS A 204 -7.88 15.50 -10.08
CA HIS A 204 -8.35 14.78 -11.26
C HIS A 204 -7.22 14.30 -12.17
N LYS A 205 -6.11 15.04 -12.27
CA LYS A 205 -5.01 14.68 -13.19
C LYS A 205 -3.92 13.82 -12.53
N TYR A 206 -3.75 13.91 -11.21
CA TYR A 206 -2.63 13.27 -10.52
C TYR A 206 -3.08 12.31 -9.42
N LEU A 207 -3.82 12.77 -8.41
CA LEU A 207 -4.22 11.91 -7.27
C LEU A 207 -5.11 10.74 -7.71
N PHE A 208 -6.26 11.03 -8.34
CA PHE A 208 -7.19 9.99 -8.82
C PHE A 208 -6.62 9.13 -9.96
N ARG A 209 -5.56 9.62 -10.61
CA ARG A 209 -4.86 8.87 -11.66
C ARG A 209 -3.70 8.05 -11.08
N SER A 210 -3.31 8.23 -9.81
CA SER A 210 -2.03 7.72 -9.29
C SER A 210 -0.87 8.04 -10.24
N LYS A 211 -0.75 9.31 -10.64
CA LYS A 211 0.25 9.77 -11.61
C LYS A 211 1.31 10.67 -10.94
N PRO A 212 2.60 10.30 -10.98
CA PRO A 212 3.69 11.16 -10.52
C PRO A 212 3.76 12.47 -11.31
N VAL A 213 4.13 13.56 -10.63
CA VAL A 213 4.32 14.86 -11.27
C VAL A 213 5.31 15.72 -10.49
N ILE A 214 6.13 16.49 -11.20
CA ILE A 214 6.99 17.52 -10.63
C ILE A 214 6.27 18.86 -10.67
N ILE A 215 6.13 19.50 -9.51
CA ILE A 215 5.58 20.85 -9.35
C ILE A 215 6.76 21.82 -9.20
N GLU A 216 7.00 22.60 -10.25
CA GLU A 216 8.17 23.47 -10.37
C GLU A 216 8.03 24.73 -9.53
N GLY A 217 9.10 25.07 -8.80
CA GLY A 217 9.15 26.29 -7.99
C GLY A 217 8.11 26.33 -6.86
N ALA A 218 7.53 25.19 -6.49
CA ALA A 218 6.47 25.12 -5.48
C ALA A 218 6.93 25.59 -4.08
N LEU A 219 8.25 25.62 -3.84
CA LEU A 219 8.84 26.01 -2.56
C LEU A 219 9.33 27.47 -2.54
N GLU A 220 9.16 28.26 -3.61
CA GLU A 220 9.74 29.61 -3.74
C GLU A 220 9.43 30.56 -2.56
N ASN A 221 8.27 30.38 -1.93
CA ASN A 221 7.81 31.19 -0.80
C ASN A 221 8.22 30.63 0.57
N TRP A 222 8.82 29.45 0.64
CA TRP A 222 9.29 28.90 1.91
C TRP A 222 10.55 29.62 2.39
N ALA A 223 10.53 30.03 3.65
CA ALA A 223 11.71 30.61 4.29
C ALA A 223 12.88 29.60 4.31
N ALA A 224 12.58 28.30 4.35
CA ALA A 224 13.54 27.21 4.34
C ALA A 224 14.60 27.32 3.22
N LEU A 225 14.20 27.71 1.99
CA LEU A 225 15.13 27.83 0.86
C LEU A 225 16.27 28.84 1.09
N LYS A 226 16.02 29.86 1.92
CA LYS A 226 17.00 30.92 2.23
C LYS A 226 17.63 30.75 3.61
N LYS A 227 16.86 30.24 4.58
CA LYS A 227 17.22 30.22 5.99
C LYS A 227 18.00 28.97 6.40
N TRP A 228 17.71 27.81 5.82
CA TRP A 228 18.28 26.52 6.26
C TRP A 228 19.70 26.28 5.75
N THR A 229 20.59 27.25 5.99
CA THR A 229 22.03 27.10 5.77
C THR A 229 22.64 26.11 6.77
N ASN A 230 23.83 25.59 6.48
CA ASN A 230 24.53 24.72 7.43
C ASN A 230 24.79 25.43 8.77
N ASP A 231 25.14 26.71 8.72
CA ASP A 231 25.44 27.50 9.92
C ASP A 231 24.18 27.74 10.75
N PHE A 232 23.04 28.02 10.10
CA PHE A 232 21.76 28.11 10.80
C PHE A 232 21.41 26.79 11.49
N LEU A 233 21.42 25.67 10.76
CA LEU A 233 21.04 24.37 11.31
C LEU A 233 21.98 23.93 12.45
N GLU A 234 23.29 24.11 12.29
CA GLU A 234 24.27 23.79 13.32
C GLU A 234 24.16 24.71 14.55
N SER A 235 23.96 26.02 14.34
CA SER A 235 23.82 26.96 15.45
C SER A 235 22.55 26.71 16.28
N LYS A 236 21.47 26.26 15.61
CA LYS A 236 20.15 26.09 16.23
C LYS A 236 19.96 24.70 16.84
N PHE A 237 20.45 23.66 16.18
CA PHE A 237 20.18 22.25 16.55
C PHE A 237 21.44 21.47 16.87
N GLY A 238 22.61 22.11 16.92
CA GLY A 238 23.91 21.44 17.07
C GLY A 238 24.00 20.47 18.25
N GLU A 239 23.34 20.77 19.36
CA GLU A 239 23.32 19.94 20.57
C GLU A 239 22.23 18.85 20.56
N ASN A 240 21.30 18.87 19.59
CA ASN A 240 20.24 17.89 19.51
C ASN A 240 20.83 16.50 19.20
N GLU A 241 20.46 15.50 20.00
CA GLU A 241 20.76 14.10 19.68
C GLU A 241 19.94 13.68 18.46
N ILE A 242 20.61 13.12 17.47
CA ILE A 242 20.01 12.60 16.24
C ILE A 242 20.46 11.16 15.99
N HIS A 243 19.62 10.43 15.28
CA HIS A 243 19.92 9.08 14.81
C HIS A 243 20.30 9.13 13.33
N ILE A 244 21.52 8.73 13.00
CA ILE A 244 22.00 8.68 11.60
C ILE A 244 22.19 7.26 11.13
N LYS A 245 22.09 7.09 9.81
CA LYS A 245 22.50 5.90 9.09
C LYS A 245 23.83 6.11 8.41
N MET A 246 24.58 5.03 8.23
CA MET A 246 25.91 5.05 7.64
C MET A 246 26.18 3.80 6.80
N THR A 247 26.92 3.99 5.72
CA THR A 247 27.35 2.94 4.79
C THR A 247 28.76 3.24 4.32
N SER A 248 29.47 2.26 3.75
CA SER A 248 30.84 2.49 3.26
C SER A 248 30.90 3.16 1.88
N ASP A 249 29.82 3.06 1.11
CA ASP A 249 29.77 3.33 -0.34
C ASP A 249 28.65 4.30 -0.74
N GLY A 250 27.81 4.74 0.20
CA GLY A 250 26.67 5.61 -0.08
C GLY A 250 25.41 4.87 -0.56
N VAL A 251 25.40 3.54 -0.57
CA VAL A 251 24.22 2.74 -0.94
C VAL A 251 23.43 2.37 0.30
N PHE A 252 22.21 2.87 0.42
CA PHE A 252 21.31 2.62 1.54
C PHE A 252 20.23 1.60 1.14
N GLU A 253 20.11 0.55 1.94
CA GLU A 253 19.02 -0.45 1.89
C GLU A 253 18.99 -1.34 0.64
N GLY A 254 20.15 -1.79 0.14
CA GLY A 254 20.22 -2.74 -0.99
C GLY A 254 20.12 -4.22 -0.60
N CYS A 255 19.94 -5.08 -1.60
CA CYS A 255 20.02 -6.53 -1.40
C CYS A 255 21.44 -7.07 -1.59
N ASP A 256 21.79 -8.08 -0.80
CA ASP A 256 23.07 -8.80 -0.87
C ASP A 256 22.85 -10.29 -0.56
N ARG A 257 23.87 -11.13 -0.75
CA ARG A 257 23.79 -12.55 -0.43
C ARG A 257 23.95 -12.78 1.07
N ALA A 258 23.06 -13.60 1.63
CA ALA A 258 23.07 -13.97 3.04
C ALA A 258 24.42 -14.57 3.48
N GLU A 259 25.06 -15.36 2.60
CA GLU A 259 26.35 -16.00 2.86
C GLU A 259 27.52 -15.04 3.13
N HIS A 260 27.37 -13.76 2.76
CA HIS A 260 28.38 -12.75 3.03
C HIS A 260 28.37 -12.24 4.47
N PHE A 261 27.39 -12.61 5.29
CA PHE A 261 27.26 -12.17 6.68
C PHE A 261 27.95 -13.14 7.65
N SER A 262 28.64 -12.59 8.65
CA SER A 262 29.52 -13.37 9.53
C SER A 262 28.83 -14.46 10.33
N ASP A 263 27.55 -14.27 10.65
CA ASP A 263 26.74 -15.21 11.43
C ASP A 263 25.93 -16.17 10.55
N PHE A 264 26.05 -16.14 9.21
CA PHE A 264 25.28 -16.99 8.29
C PHE A 264 25.26 -18.46 8.65
N LYS A 265 26.40 -19.03 9.05
CA LYS A 265 26.50 -20.46 9.43
C LYS A 265 25.82 -20.79 10.77
N SER A 266 25.69 -19.81 11.66
CA SER A 266 25.14 -19.99 13.01
C SER A 266 23.72 -19.50 13.15
N PHE A 267 23.28 -18.60 12.29
CA PHE A 267 21.96 -17.99 12.30
C PHE A 267 20.94 -18.95 11.68
N HIS A 268 19.83 -19.18 12.37
CA HIS A 268 18.78 -20.08 11.91
C HIS A 268 17.42 -19.43 12.15
N ILE A 269 16.60 -19.40 11.11
CA ILE A 269 15.15 -19.13 11.21
C ILE A 269 14.39 -20.46 11.22
N PRO A 270 13.18 -20.51 11.79
CA PRO A 270 12.37 -21.71 11.77
C PRO A 270 12.09 -22.19 10.33
N ASP A 271 12.12 -23.50 10.10
CA ASP A 271 11.91 -24.11 8.77
C ASP A 271 10.60 -23.67 8.10
N PHE A 272 9.54 -23.46 8.90
CA PHE A 272 8.26 -22.99 8.37
C PHE A 272 8.34 -21.57 7.81
N VAL A 273 9.21 -20.71 8.35
CA VAL A 273 9.47 -19.37 7.81
C VAL A 273 10.32 -19.48 6.56
N ALA A 274 11.43 -20.24 6.63
CA ALA A 274 12.37 -20.39 5.52
C ALA A 274 11.69 -20.89 4.23
N LYS A 275 10.76 -21.85 4.35
CA LYS A 275 9.98 -22.38 3.21
C LYS A 275 9.04 -21.37 2.54
N GLN A 276 8.76 -20.25 3.19
CA GLN A 276 7.87 -19.20 2.68
C GLN A 276 8.65 -18.02 2.08
N LEU A 277 9.98 -17.97 2.24
CA LEU A 277 10.80 -16.89 1.67
C LEU A 277 10.98 -17.10 0.16
N PRO A 278 10.55 -16.16 -0.69
CA PRO A 278 10.79 -16.24 -2.15
C PRO A 278 12.27 -16.12 -2.53
N PHE A 279 13.09 -15.49 -1.68
CA PHE A 279 14.51 -15.25 -1.94
C PHE A 279 15.37 -15.69 -0.74
N PRO A 280 15.50 -17.00 -0.48
CA PRO A 280 16.16 -17.51 0.73
C PRO A 280 17.66 -17.19 0.81
N ASP A 281 18.31 -16.93 -0.33
CA ASP A 281 19.74 -16.61 -0.40
C ASP A 281 20.04 -15.12 -0.30
N LEU A 282 19.01 -14.27 -0.32
CA LEU A 282 19.14 -12.81 -0.34
C LEU A 282 18.69 -12.17 0.96
N VAL A 283 19.35 -11.07 1.30
CA VAL A 283 18.98 -10.22 2.43
C VAL A 283 18.94 -8.75 2.04
N VAL A 284 17.98 -8.01 2.59
CA VAL A 284 18.00 -6.54 2.61
C VAL A 284 18.99 -6.09 3.67
N VAL A 285 19.99 -5.33 3.24
CA VAL A 285 21.06 -4.83 4.09
C VAL A 285 20.67 -3.47 4.67
N ARG A 286 20.25 -3.47 5.93
CA ARG A 286 20.02 -2.24 6.70
C ARG A 286 21.36 -1.56 7.01
N PRO A 287 21.45 -0.22 6.85
CA PRO A 287 22.67 0.52 7.10
C PRO A 287 23.07 0.44 8.57
N ALA A 288 24.36 0.67 8.85
CA ALA A 288 24.80 0.81 10.22
C ALA A 288 24.21 2.10 10.79
N SER A 289 23.96 2.14 12.10
CA SER A 289 23.36 3.31 12.73
C SER A 289 24.15 3.78 13.94
N MET A 290 24.08 5.07 14.23
CA MET A 290 24.58 5.63 15.48
C MET A 290 23.79 6.86 15.90
N ASN A 291 23.74 7.09 17.22
CA ASN A 291 23.32 8.35 17.78
C ASN A 291 24.52 9.25 18.03
N LEU A 292 24.35 10.55 17.80
CA LEU A 292 25.33 11.61 18.03
C LEU A 292 24.63 12.97 18.04
N ASP A 293 25.34 14.00 18.48
CA ASP A 293 24.87 15.38 18.37
C ASP A 293 24.88 15.86 16.90
N PHE A 294 23.93 16.72 16.54
CA PHE A 294 23.78 17.23 15.18
C PHE A 294 25.05 17.95 14.68
N ALA A 295 25.76 18.70 15.53
CA ALA A 295 26.98 19.39 15.13
C ALA A 295 28.10 18.40 14.72
N SER A 296 28.25 17.29 15.43
CA SER A 296 29.15 16.21 15.06
C SER A 296 28.77 15.58 13.72
N PHE A 297 27.48 15.38 13.45
CA PHE A 297 27.00 14.93 12.14
C PHE A 297 27.31 15.94 11.02
N MET A 298 27.07 17.23 11.24
CA MET A 298 27.37 18.29 10.27
C MET A 298 28.88 18.32 9.93
N LYS A 299 29.74 18.11 10.93
CA LYS A 299 31.19 17.95 10.70
C LYS A 299 31.47 16.71 9.85
N MET A 300 30.80 15.57 10.09
CA MET A 300 30.99 14.36 9.29
C MET A 300 30.68 14.57 7.81
N ILE A 301 29.54 15.23 7.48
CA ILE A 301 29.12 15.42 6.08
C ILE A 301 29.84 16.56 5.35
N ARG A 302 30.45 17.52 6.08
CA ARG A 302 31.27 18.58 5.48
C ARG A 302 32.68 18.12 5.07
N LEU A 303 33.20 17.06 5.69
CA LEU A 303 34.52 16.55 5.35
C LEU A 303 34.52 16.03 3.90
N PRO A 304 35.56 16.33 3.10
CA PRO A 304 35.71 15.69 1.80
C PRO A 304 35.70 14.17 1.97
N PRO A 305 35.18 13.38 1.02
CA PRO A 305 35.09 11.92 1.11
C PRO A 305 36.51 11.33 1.15
N LYS A 306 37.14 11.38 2.33
CA LYS A 306 38.46 10.83 2.65
C LYS A 306 38.33 9.54 3.47
N ALA A 307 37.12 9.16 3.83
CA ALA A 307 36.81 7.93 4.54
C ALA A 307 35.79 7.15 3.70
N ASN A 308 35.96 5.83 3.64
CA ASN A 308 34.97 4.89 3.11
C ASN A 308 33.71 4.89 4.01
N MET A 309 33.02 6.03 4.07
CA MET A 309 31.88 6.29 4.95
C MET A 309 31.00 7.39 4.35
N SER A 310 29.73 7.07 4.13
CA SER A 310 28.64 8.01 3.88
C SER A 310 27.73 8.03 5.11
N ALA A 311 27.26 9.22 5.48
CA ALA A 311 26.36 9.42 6.62
C ALA A 311 25.10 10.15 6.15
N TYR A 312 23.95 9.67 6.61
CA TYR A 312 22.65 10.14 6.18
C TYR A 312 21.71 10.28 7.37
N LEU A 313 21.18 11.49 7.54
CA LEU A 313 19.99 11.72 8.37
C LEU A 313 18.78 11.44 7.48
N GLU A 314 18.18 10.26 7.65
CA GLU A 314 17.02 9.80 6.90
C GLU A 314 15.82 9.56 7.83
N TYR A 315 14.60 9.75 7.29
CA TYR A 315 13.35 9.56 8.02
C TYR A 315 13.26 10.28 9.37
N SER A 316 13.96 11.41 9.54
CA SER A 316 13.98 12.10 10.82
C SER A 316 12.76 13.02 10.94
N SER A 317 11.92 12.77 11.95
CA SER A 317 10.69 13.53 12.19
C SER A 317 11.01 14.97 12.59
N ILE A 318 10.60 15.94 11.77
CA ILE A 318 10.73 17.36 12.08
C ILE A 318 9.93 17.71 13.35
N PRO A 319 8.63 17.33 13.49
CA PRO A 319 7.86 17.68 14.68
C PRO A 319 8.46 17.15 16.00
N GLU A 320 9.15 16.00 15.96
CA GLU A 320 9.73 15.38 17.15
C GLU A 320 11.12 15.92 17.51
N HIS A 321 11.97 16.17 16.51
CA HIS A 321 13.39 16.48 16.74
C HIS A 321 13.78 17.93 16.44
N MET A 322 13.04 18.63 15.58
CA MET A 322 13.35 19.98 15.10
C MET A 322 12.08 20.82 14.83
N PRO A 323 11.12 20.91 15.78
CA PRO A 323 9.79 21.47 15.53
C PRO A 323 9.82 22.93 15.07
N GLU A 324 10.84 23.71 15.43
CA GLU A 324 10.98 25.10 14.97
C GLU A 324 11.21 25.23 13.47
N LEU A 325 11.52 24.15 12.77
CA LEU A 325 11.60 24.13 11.31
C LEU A 325 10.21 24.19 10.65
N GLU A 326 9.14 23.77 11.33
CA GLU A 326 7.78 23.77 10.75
C GLU A 326 7.31 25.19 10.39
N GLN A 327 7.79 26.23 11.09
CA GLN A 327 7.43 27.62 10.80
C GLN A 327 7.99 28.14 9.46
N ASP A 328 9.00 27.46 8.91
CA ASP A 328 9.70 27.88 7.69
C ASP A 328 9.18 27.20 6.41
N ILE A 329 8.24 26.27 6.58
CA ILE A 329 7.62 25.47 5.51
C ILE A 329 6.10 25.51 5.64
N SER A 330 5.37 25.08 4.61
CA SER A 330 3.91 25.09 4.63
C SER A 330 3.35 23.93 3.81
N GLU A 331 2.25 23.33 4.29
CA GLU A 331 1.49 22.37 3.49
C GLU A 331 0.86 23.04 2.26
N PHE A 332 0.63 22.27 1.20
CA PHE A 332 0.10 22.80 -0.04
C PHE A 332 -1.44 22.93 0.00
N ASP A 333 -1.96 24.11 -0.37
CA ASP A 333 -3.41 24.40 -0.34
C ASP A 333 -4.24 23.44 -1.20
N PHE A 334 -3.65 22.88 -2.27
CA PHE A 334 -4.34 21.96 -3.17
C PHE A 334 -4.54 20.56 -2.58
N VAL A 335 -3.84 20.18 -1.49
CA VAL A 335 -4.08 18.93 -0.73
C VAL A 335 -4.68 19.15 0.65
N LYS A 336 -4.67 20.38 1.13
CA LYS A 336 -5.26 20.74 2.42
C LYS A 336 -6.74 20.34 2.47
N ASP A 337 -7.14 19.76 3.60
CA ASP A 337 -8.48 19.20 3.87
C ASP A 337 -8.89 18.01 2.99
N ILE A 338 -8.00 17.54 2.11
CA ILE A 338 -8.20 16.33 1.30
C ILE A 338 -7.36 15.20 1.85
N LEU A 339 -6.05 15.42 1.98
CA LEU A 339 -5.11 14.41 2.44
C LEU A 339 -4.79 14.61 3.91
N THR A 340 -4.63 13.52 4.64
CA THR A 340 -4.32 13.55 6.08
C THR A 340 -2.82 13.35 6.25
N ARG A 341 -2.10 14.38 6.70
CA ARG A 341 -0.65 14.27 6.95
C ARG A 341 -0.39 13.26 8.05
N ARG A 342 0.51 12.31 7.77
CA ARG A 342 0.98 11.29 8.73
C ARG A 342 2.36 11.61 9.24
N HIS A 343 3.27 11.99 8.34
CA HIS A 343 4.66 12.28 8.70
C HIS A 343 5.19 13.52 7.98
N LEU A 344 6.18 14.14 8.60
CA LEU A 344 6.96 15.24 8.03
C LEU A 344 8.42 14.98 8.38
N ASN A 345 9.21 14.59 7.37
CA ASN A 345 10.58 14.14 7.59
C ASN A 345 11.59 15.09 6.94
N ILE A 346 12.75 15.24 7.58
CA ILE A 346 13.94 15.87 7.02
C ILE A 346 14.94 14.81 6.54
N TRP A 347 15.59 15.12 5.42
CA TRP A 347 16.61 14.29 4.78
C TRP A 347 17.86 15.13 4.54
N LEU A 348 18.99 14.76 5.14
CA LEU A 348 20.22 15.53 5.04
C LEU A 348 21.44 14.62 4.91
N SER A 349 22.27 14.85 3.89
CA SER A 349 23.56 14.17 3.69
C SER A 349 24.56 15.08 2.97
N ASN A 350 25.77 14.57 2.73
CA ASN A 350 26.75 15.19 1.82
C ASN A 350 26.40 14.99 0.33
N GLY A 351 25.21 14.47 0.01
CA GLY A 351 24.88 13.98 -1.33
C GLY A 351 25.56 12.64 -1.64
N ASN A 352 25.45 12.18 -2.89
CA ASN A 352 25.93 10.87 -3.33
C ASN A 352 25.36 9.70 -2.52
N THR A 353 24.14 9.84 -2.01
CA THR A 353 23.40 8.75 -1.38
C THR A 353 22.43 8.14 -2.37
N LEU A 354 22.43 6.82 -2.46
CA LEU A 354 21.54 6.02 -3.30
C LEU A 354 20.60 5.22 -2.39
N GLY A 355 19.32 5.56 -2.38
CA GLY A 355 18.29 4.71 -1.78
C GLY A 355 17.79 3.71 -2.81
N LYS A 356 17.98 2.41 -2.55
CA LYS A 356 17.68 1.32 -3.50
C LYS A 356 16.18 1.14 -3.73
N LEU A 357 15.84 0.41 -4.79
CA LEU A 357 14.46 0.26 -5.28
C LEU A 357 13.48 -0.28 -4.22
N HIS A 358 12.50 0.53 -3.84
CA HIS A 358 11.45 0.21 -2.87
C HIS A 358 10.16 0.97 -3.17
N PHE A 359 9.07 0.71 -2.43
CA PHE A 359 7.88 1.56 -2.44
C PHE A 359 7.45 1.97 -1.04
N ASP A 360 6.71 3.08 -0.93
CA ASP A 360 6.11 3.54 0.31
C ASP A 360 4.57 3.47 0.25
N PRO A 361 3.88 3.08 1.33
CA PRO A 361 2.42 3.11 1.40
C PRO A 361 1.90 4.51 1.77
N TYR A 362 2.43 5.57 1.17
CA TYR A 362 2.07 6.97 1.45
C TYR A 362 1.97 7.82 0.19
N GLU A 363 1.06 8.80 0.16
CA GLU A 363 1.14 9.86 -0.83
C GLU A 363 2.31 10.78 -0.46
N ASN A 364 3.37 10.77 -1.25
CA ASN A 364 4.64 11.39 -0.92
C ASN A 364 4.85 12.69 -1.70
N PHE A 365 5.04 13.80 -0.98
CA PHE A 365 5.49 15.06 -1.57
C PHE A 365 6.94 15.30 -1.16
N LEU A 366 7.86 14.98 -2.06
CA LEU A 366 9.30 15.13 -1.86
C LEU A 366 9.76 16.52 -2.32
N CYS A 367 10.09 17.36 -1.35
CA CYS A 367 10.40 18.78 -1.50
C CYS A 367 11.93 18.99 -1.46
N GLN A 368 12.52 19.45 -2.57
CA GLN A 368 13.95 19.59 -2.71
C GLN A 368 14.43 20.99 -2.27
N ILE A 369 15.18 21.06 -1.16
CA ILE A 369 15.64 22.32 -0.56
C ILE A 369 17.05 22.70 -1.02
N SER A 370 18.01 21.76 -0.97
CA SER A 370 19.37 21.98 -1.49
C SER A 370 19.93 20.75 -2.20
N GLY A 371 20.50 20.96 -3.39
CA GLY A 371 21.00 19.92 -4.28
C GLY A 371 19.93 19.47 -5.27
N SER A 372 20.02 18.22 -5.74
CA SER A 372 18.99 17.62 -6.58
C SER A 372 18.79 16.15 -6.23
N LYS A 373 17.65 15.59 -6.63
CA LYS A 373 17.39 14.16 -6.57
C LYS A 373 16.98 13.66 -7.95
N GLN A 374 17.57 12.55 -8.35
CA GLN A 374 17.24 11.82 -9.58
C GLN A 374 16.57 10.52 -9.17
N LEU A 375 15.34 10.32 -9.63
CA LEU A 375 14.52 9.17 -9.29
C LEU A 375 14.25 8.34 -10.54
N THR A 376 14.34 7.01 -10.39
CA THR A 376 13.78 6.06 -11.35
C THR A 376 12.55 5.42 -10.72
N LEU A 377 11.39 5.60 -11.34
CA LEU A 377 10.08 5.17 -10.85
C LEU A 377 9.52 4.02 -11.69
N PHE A 378 8.80 3.10 -11.04
CA PHE A 378 8.02 2.05 -11.71
C PHE A 378 6.61 1.95 -11.11
N GLU A 379 5.63 1.68 -11.97
CA GLU A 379 4.22 1.67 -11.58
C GLU A 379 3.87 0.47 -10.67
N PRO A 380 2.97 0.64 -9.69
CA PRO A 380 2.56 -0.41 -8.73
C PRO A 380 1.73 -1.56 -9.35
N HIS A 381 1.54 -1.57 -10.67
CA HIS A 381 0.80 -2.63 -11.36
C HIS A 381 1.70 -3.78 -11.84
N ASN A 382 3.03 -3.59 -11.82
CA ASN A 382 4.01 -4.57 -12.30
C ASN A 382 4.80 -5.17 -11.12
N ASN A 383 4.17 -5.31 -9.95
CA ASN A 383 4.83 -5.72 -8.72
C ASN A 383 5.45 -7.13 -8.82
N ASP A 384 4.87 -8.02 -9.62
CA ASP A 384 5.41 -9.37 -9.84
C ASP A 384 6.67 -9.34 -10.70
N GLN A 385 6.80 -8.33 -11.57
CA GLN A 385 7.99 -8.06 -12.38
C GLN A 385 9.07 -7.31 -11.60
N LEU A 386 8.68 -6.69 -10.48
CA LEU A 386 9.56 -6.02 -9.52
C LEU A 386 9.86 -6.89 -8.29
N TYR A 387 9.37 -8.14 -8.29
CA TYR A 387 9.67 -9.18 -7.31
C TYR A 387 9.28 -8.81 -5.88
N GLU A 388 8.10 -8.22 -5.71
CA GLU A 388 7.50 -7.97 -4.38
C GLU A 388 7.40 -9.26 -3.55
N GLY A 389 7.90 -9.21 -2.32
CA GLY A 389 7.84 -10.35 -1.41
C GLY A 389 8.59 -10.10 -0.12
N HIS A 390 8.61 -11.13 0.74
CA HIS A 390 9.46 -11.13 1.92
C HIS A 390 10.92 -11.35 1.52
N ILE A 391 11.79 -10.44 1.93
CA ILE A 391 13.24 -10.61 1.87
C ILE A 391 13.76 -10.51 3.29
N GLN A 392 14.55 -11.50 3.73
CA GLN A 392 15.15 -11.48 5.06
C GLN A 392 15.99 -10.21 5.25
N GLU A 393 16.05 -9.68 6.46
CA GLU A 393 16.88 -8.51 6.73
C GLU A 393 18.22 -8.88 7.36
N ALA A 394 19.19 -8.02 7.15
CA ALA A 394 20.49 -8.05 7.78
C ALA A 394 20.90 -6.62 8.13
N ILE A 395 21.89 -6.45 9.00
CA ILE A 395 22.38 -5.13 9.40
C ILE A 395 23.90 -5.02 9.31
N LEU A 396 24.37 -3.88 8.81
CA LEU A 396 25.79 -3.53 8.84
C LEU A 396 26.23 -3.15 10.26
N GLY A 397 27.40 -3.62 10.65
CA GLY A 397 28.15 -3.14 11.80
C GLY A 397 29.06 -2.00 11.41
N TYR A 398 29.27 -1.07 12.34
CA TYR A 398 30.32 -0.05 12.24
C TYR A 398 31.12 -0.01 13.54
N ASP A 399 32.43 -0.21 13.44
CA ASP A 399 33.34 -0.12 14.57
C ASP A 399 33.97 1.29 14.62
N LYS A 400 33.64 2.05 15.68
CA LYS A 400 34.05 3.46 15.82
C LYS A 400 35.58 3.63 15.94
N ASN A 401 36.29 2.64 16.48
CA ASN A 401 37.72 2.73 16.75
C ASN A 401 38.54 2.50 15.48
N SER A 402 38.23 1.42 14.76
CA SER A 402 38.87 1.03 13.51
C SER A 402 38.29 1.74 12.28
N LYS A 403 37.13 2.39 12.41
CA LYS A 403 36.38 3.06 11.33
C LYS A 403 36.07 2.13 10.16
N LYS A 404 35.73 0.88 10.47
CA LYS A 404 35.42 -0.16 9.48
C LYS A 404 33.98 -0.61 9.59
N PHE A 405 33.39 -0.86 8.42
CA PHE A 405 32.11 -1.52 8.28
C PHE A 405 32.29 -3.04 8.23
N SER A 406 31.29 -3.78 8.71
CA SER A 406 31.23 -5.22 8.60
C SER A 406 29.81 -5.70 8.32
N LYS A 407 29.67 -6.79 7.56
CA LYS A 407 28.38 -7.48 7.37
C LYS A 407 28.11 -8.33 8.61
N LYS A 408 27.45 -7.71 9.60
CA LYS A 408 27.53 -8.13 11.00
C LYS A 408 26.53 -9.21 11.36
N LYS A 409 25.25 -9.00 11.06
CA LYS A 409 24.18 -9.79 11.65
C LYS A 409 23.00 -9.97 10.70
N LEU A 410 22.52 -11.21 10.60
CA LEU A 410 21.22 -11.55 10.03
C LEU A 410 20.10 -11.33 11.05
N LEU A 411 18.92 -10.93 10.57
CA LEU A 411 17.76 -10.62 11.40
C LEU A 411 16.66 -11.67 11.21
N ASP A 412 15.82 -11.80 12.23
CA ASP A 412 14.60 -12.62 12.26
C ASP A 412 13.41 -11.92 11.60
N SER A 413 13.59 -10.66 11.18
CA SER A 413 12.63 -9.85 10.45
C SER A 413 12.86 -9.92 8.93
N THR A 414 11.84 -9.50 8.20
CA THR A 414 11.85 -9.42 6.74
C THR A 414 11.34 -8.07 6.29
N SER A 415 11.92 -7.51 5.23
CA SER A 415 11.31 -6.41 4.50
C SER A 415 10.28 -6.93 3.50
N MET A 416 9.23 -6.13 3.27
CA MET A 416 8.14 -6.45 2.33
C MET A 416 7.98 -5.39 1.24
N VAL A 417 8.82 -4.36 1.26
CA VAL A 417 8.70 -3.15 0.41
C VAL A 417 9.91 -2.95 -0.50
N MET A 418 10.96 -3.76 -0.33
CA MET A 418 12.19 -3.69 -1.11
C MET A 418 12.14 -4.66 -2.29
N SER A 419 12.76 -4.27 -3.39
CA SER A 419 12.99 -5.15 -4.54
C SER A 419 14.39 -5.78 -4.44
N PRO A 420 14.57 -7.06 -4.82
CA PRO A 420 15.89 -7.66 -4.94
C PRO A 420 16.67 -7.18 -6.18
N ILE A 421 16.04 -6.43 -7.08
CA ILE A 421 16.64 -6.02 -8.35
C ILE A 421 17.64 -4.85 -8.15
N ASP A 422 18.86 -5.03 -8.65
CA ASP A 422 19.79 -3.93 -8.91
C ASP A 422 19.51 -3.32 -10.30
N ILE A 423 18.71 -2.25 -10.37
CA ILE A 423 18.31 -1.66 -11.66
C ILE A 423 19.47 -1.07 -12.48
N LEU A 424 20.60 -0.79 -11.82
CA LEU A 424 21.81 -0.28 -12.48
C LEU A 424 22.64 -1.41 -13.12
N ARG A 425 22.51 -2.64 -12.59
CA ARG A 425 23.16 -3.85 -13.12
C ARG A 425 22.19 -5.05 -12.99
N PRO A 426 21.12 -5.09 -13.81
CA PRO A 426 20.08 -6.10 -13.62
C PRO A 426 20.59 -7.50 -13.88
N ASP A 427 20.35 -8.41 -12.93
CA ASP A 427 20.54 -9.84 -13.10
C ASP A 427 19.31 -10.45 -13.78
N TYR A 428 19.37 -10.51 -15.10
CA TYR A 428 18.29 -11.05 -15.93
C TYR A 428 18.18 -12.57 -15.94
N GLU A 429 19.14 -13.29 -15.35
CA GLU A 429 19.06 -14.74 -15.21
C GLU A 429 18.14 -15.09 -14.03
N ASN A 430 18.35 -14.42 -12.90
CA ASN A 430 17.52 -14.60 -11.70
C ASN A 430 16.24 -13.76 -11.70
N PHE A 431 16.25 -12.59 -12.34
CA PHE A 431 15.10 -11.68 -12.42
C PHE A 431 14.63 -11.40 -13.85
N PRO A 432 14.30 -12.44 -14.65
CA PRO A 432 13.98 -12.27 -16.08
C PRO A 432 12.75 -11.41 -16.36
N LYS A 433 11.78 -11.35 -15.42
CA LYS A 433 10.55 -10.56 -15.60
C LYS A 433 10.82 -9.05 -15.67
N PHE A 434 11.95 -8.58 -15.13
CA PHE A 434 12.29 -7.16 -15.09
C PHE A 434 12.62 -6.57 -16.48
N LYS A 435 12.98 -7.39 -17.48
CA LYS A 435 13.42 -6.93 -18.81
C LYS A 435 12.45 -5.98 -19.51
N GLU A 436 11.16 -6.19 -19.30
CA GLU A 436 10.11 -5.48 -20.04
C GLU A 436 9.38 -4.43 -19.19
N VAL A 437 9.85 -4.15 -17.97
CA VAL A 437 9.18 -3.23 -17.05
C VAL A 437 9.45 -1.79 -17.50
N PRO A 438 8.41 -1.01 -17.86
CA PRO A 438 8.58 0.39 -18.21
C PRO A 438 8.99 1.20 -16.98
N GLY A 439 10.05 1.99 -17.10
CA GLY A 439 10.50 2.94 -16.07
C GLY A 439 10.22 4.40 -16.45
N MET A 440 10.13 5.25 -15.44
CA MET A 440 10.03 6.70 -15.55
C MET A 440 11.19 7.37 -14.82
N ARG A 441 11.75 8.45 -15.37
CA ARG A 441 12.77 9.27 -14.73
C ARG A 441 12.18 10.59 -14.27
N CYS A 442 12.55 11.01 -13.06
CA CYS A 442 12.11 12.26 -12.47
C CYS A 442 13.30 12.92 -11.79
N THR A 443 13.72 14.08 -12.27
CA THR A 443 14.79 14.86 -11.63
C THR A 443 14.20 16.12 -11.02
N ILE A 444 14.34 16.31 -9.71
CA ILE A 444 13.92 17.52 -8.98
C ILE A 444 15.14 18.33 -8.56
N HIS A 445 15.06 19.65 -8.73
CA HIS A 445 16.08 20.62 -8.34
C HIS A 445 15.61 21.46 -7.15
N GLU A 446 16.50 22.29 -6.60
CA GLU A 446 16.15 23.25 -5.53
C GLU A 446 14.90 24.04 -5.90
N GLY A 447 13.88 23.99 -5.04
CA GLY A 447 12.59 24.65 -5.25
C GLY A 447 11.48 23.76 -5.83
N ASP A 448 11.82 22.62 -6.42
CA ASP A 448 10.85 21.66 -6.98
C ASP A 448 10.25 20.74 -5.91
N VAL A 449 9.05 20.24 -6.20
CA VAL A 449 8.38 19.19 -5.42
C VAL A 449 8.00 18.04 -6.34
N LEU A 450 8.36 16.81 -6.00
CA LEU A 450 7.82 15.62 -6.65
C LEU A 450 6.64 15.09 -5.85
N TYR A 451 5.45 15.09 -6.45
CA TYR A 451 4.37 14.22 -5.99
C TYR A 451 4.61 12.81 -6.52
N MET A 452 4.81 11.88 -5.61
CA MET A 452 5.00 10.46 -5.87
C MET A 452 3.85 9.71 -5.18
N PRO A 453 2.92 9.13 -5.96
CA PRO A 453 1.76 8.47 -5.38
C PRO A 453 2.16 7.23 -4.56
N SER A 454 1.28 6.84 -3.65
CA SER A 454 1.46 5.62 -2.85
C SER A 454 1.74 4.39 -3.73
N PHE A 455 2.59 3.50 -3.22
CA PHE A 455 3.03 2.24 -3.82
C PHE A 455 3.90 2.34 -5.08
N TRP A 456 4.20 3.54 -5.58
CA TRP A 456 5.17 3.67 -6.68
C TRP A 456 6.55 3.21 -6.24
N TRP A 457 7.12 2.27 -7.00
CA TRP A 457 8.47 1.82 -6.78
C TRP A 457 9.44 2.89 -7.21
N HIS A 458 10.48 3.13 -6.43
CA HIS A 458 11.42 4.19 -6.68
C HIS A 458 12.83 3.87 -6.18
N GLU A 459 13.84 4.21 -6.98
CA GLU A 459 15.25 4.30 -6.58
C GLU A 459 15.67 5.77 -6.66
N VAL A 460 16.36 6.28 -5.62
CA VAL A 460 16.63 7.73 -5.44
C VAL A 460 18.11 7.98 -5.31
N GLN A 461 18.68 8.68 -6.30
CA GLN A 461 20.04 9.22 -6.24
C GLN A 461 20.01 10.68 -5.79
N SER A 462 20.60 10.95 -4.62
CA SER A 462 20.78 12.32 -4.12
C SER A 462 22.09 12.90 -4.64
N VAL A 463 22.06 14.12 -5.15
CA VAL A 463 23.21 14.83 -5.71
C VAL A 463 23.44 16.11 -4.89
N PRO A 464 24.69 16.40 -4.48
CA PRO A 464 24.98 17.56 -3.66
C PRO A 464 24.84 18.89 -4.42
N SER A 465 24.50 19.95 -3.70
CA SER A 465 24.59 21.34 -4.16
C SER A 465 26.04 21.84 -4.17
N LYS A 466 26.21 23.11 -4.53
CA LYS A 466 27.51 23.81 -4.40
C LYS A 466 28.02 23.87 -2.96
N GLU A 467 27.13 23.80 -1.97
CA GLU A 467 27.46 23.71 -0.55
C GLU A 467 27.87 22.29 -0.11
N LYS A 468 28.03 21.35 -1.07
CA LYS A 468 28.45 19.96 -0.84
C LYS A 468 27.50 19.18 0.07
N ARG A 469 26.20 19.44 -0.04
CA ARG A 469 25.13 18.73 0.69
C ARG A 469 23.91 18.46 -0.17
N ASN A 470 23.11 17.48 0.23
CA ASN A 470 21.74 17.33 -0.24
C ASN A 470 20.80 17.49 0.96
N LEU A 471 19.79 18.34 0.83
CA LEU A 471 18.78 18.60 1.85
C LEU A 471 17.39 18.57 1.21
N ALA A 472 16.51 17.73 1.74
CA ALA A 472 15.12 17.63 1.32
C ALA A 472 14.21 17.48 2.53
N VAL A 473 12.94 17.80 2.33
CA VAL A 473 11.85 17.51 3.26
C VAL A 473 10.84 16.69 2.50
N ASN A 474 10.12 15.79 3.17
CA ASN A 474 8.95 15.20 2.55
C ASN A 474 7.75 15.19 3.48
N PHE A 475 6.58 15.37 2.87
CA PHE A 475 5.30 15.12 3.52
C PHE A 475 4.82 13.74 3.09
N TRP A 476 4.54 12.88 4.06
CA TRP A 476 3.80 11.65 3.84
C TRP A 476 2.37 11.83 4.32
N TYR A 477 1.44 11.68 3.40
CA TYR A 477 0.01 11.64 3.70
C TYR A 477 -0.51 10.21 3.64
N GLU A 478 -1.62 9.98 4.34
CA GLU A 478 -2.41 8.75 4.24
C GLU A 478 -2.65 8.39 2.76
N PRO A 479 -2.40 7.13 2.35
CA PRO A 479 -2.45 6.74 0.95
C PRO A 479 -3.88 6.79 0.41
N PHE A 480 -4.08 7.40 -0.76
CA PHE A 480 -5.40 7.50 -1.40
C PHE A 480 -5.87 6.15 -1.94
N LEU A 481 -4.93 5.40 -2.53
CA LEU A 481 -5.14 4.01 -2.86
C LEU A 481 -4.66 3.12 -1.71
N THR A 482 -5.15 1.89 -1.64
CA THR A 482 -4.67 0.86 -0.72
C THR A 482 -4.51 -0.45 -1.48
N LYS A 483 -3.60 -1.30 -1.05
CA LYS A 483 -3.47 -2.68 -1.53
C LYS A 483 -3.00 -3.58 -0.39
N GLU A 484 -3.31 -4.87 -0.49
CA GLU A 484 -2.64 -5.86 0.34
C GLU A 484 -1.18 -5.98 -0.12
N PHE A 485 -0.23 -5.98 0.81
CA PHE A 485 1.18 -6.28 0.53
C PHE A 485 1.81 -7.04 1.71
N PRO A 486 2.78 -7.96 1.46
CA PRO A 486 3.30 -8.34 0.15
C PRO A 486 2.29 -9.20 -0.63
N CYS A 487 1.90 -8.73 -1.82
CA CYS A 487 1.01 -9.44 -2.73
C CYS A 487 1.12 -8.81 -4.12
N ALA A 488 2.01 -9.37 -4.92
CA ALA A 488 2.34 -8.84 -6.24
C ALA A 488 1.13 -8.72 -7.20
N GLU A 489 0.13 -9.58 -7.03
CA GLU A 489 -1.05 -9.65 -7.90
C GLU A 489 -2.31 -9.03 -7.26
N CYS A 490 -2.23 -8.56 -6.01
CA CYS A 490 -3.38 -7.98 -5.34
C CYS A 490 -3.74 -6.62 -5.97
N PRO A 491 -5.02 -6.41 -6.34
CA PRO A 491 -5.43 -5.15 -6.94
C PRO A 491 -5.37 -4.01 -5.91
N MET A 492 -5.12 -2.81 -6.42
CA MET A 492 -5.33 -1.59 -5.64
C MET A 492 -6.83 -1.26 -5.56
N ASP A 493 -7.22 -0.63 -4.47
CA ASP A 493 -8.54 -0.07 -4.26
C ASP A 493 -8.43 1.35 -3.67
N ILE A 494 -9.52 2.10 -3.62
CA ILE A 494 -9.57 3.37 -2.90
C ILE A 494 -9.56 3.06 -1.40
N ASN A 495 -8.69 3.73 -0.66
CA ASN A 495 -8.63 3.59 0.79
C ASN A 495 -9.99 3.98 1.41
N PRO A 496 -10.62 3.12 2.23
CA PRO A 496 -11.89 3.40 2.88
C PRO A 496 -11.95 4.73 3.64
N HIS A 497 -10.80 5.20 4.14
CA HIS A 497 -10.66 6.54 4.74
C HIS A 497 -11.19 7.65 3.83
N TYR A 498 -11.08 7.50 2.50
CA TYR A 498 -11.45 8.51 1.51
C TYR A 498 -12.80 8.29 0.82
N PHE A 499 -13.62 7.33 1.25
CA PHE A 499 -14.93 7.09 0.61
C PHE A 499 -15.86 8.32 0.64
N HIS A 500 -15.73 9.16 1.67
CA HIS A 500 -16.47 10.41 1.77
C HIS A 500 -16.10 11.44 0.69
N ASN A 501 -14.89 11.37 0.14
CA ASN A 501 -14.38 12.25 -0.91
C ASN A 501 -14.78 11.80 -2.33
N LEU A 502 -15.55 10.72 -2.46
CA LEU A 502 -16.02 10.21 -3.76
C LEU A 502 -17.36 10.81 -4.22
N LEU A 503 -17.97 11.69 -3.43
CA LEU A 503 -19.22 12.38 -3.73
C LEU A 503 -19.03 13.67 -4.52
#